data_AF-A0A0K9NBI9-F1
#
_entry.id   AF-A0A0K9NBI9-F1
#
_cell.length_a   1.000
_cell.length_b   1.000
_cell.length_c   1.000
_cell.angle_alpha   90.00
_cell.angle_beta   90.00
_cell.angle_gamma   90.00
#
_symmetry.space_group_name_H-M   'P 1'
#
loop_
_entity.id
_entity.type
_entity.pdbx_description
1 polymer ?
#
loop_
_entity_poly.entity_id
_entity_poly.type
_entity_poly.pdbx_seq_one_letter_code
_entity_poly.pdbx_strand_id
1 'polypeptide(L)'
;MKKTAVLLAAFIVAASLAGCSDKLSDKYVTVNEYEGIEVEKAEVTETTEEEIDKVVARMMEGYVAQHDLPKDTPITDEIVKETLSDTADTVEAYRDDLRRQIDKAKETAAREKIETRAWEQVIDKTEVKSYPKDRLKEVEKHLESQYQDYAKEAGMEYDAYMEALGMTDKELRQAAKASVKQELAAEVIADKYGLKPNEEEFQKALEEYAKEYKFPNTDLLLKAVTEEEMRLLVTQDNVKSWIADRCKLVEASEETKAEDSEDETAEADTKSKEDGNAAVQ
;
A
#
# COMPACT_ATOMS: atom_id res chain seq x y z
N MET A 1 28.15 -24.01 15.41
CA MET A 1 27.73 -25.01 14.42
C MET A 1 26.59 -25.85 14.96
N LYS A 2 25.35 -25.56 14.56
CA LYS A 2 24.32 -26.54 14.17
C LYS A 2 23.21 -25.73 13.51
N LYS A 3 23.06 -25.99 12.21
CA LYS A 3 22.15 -25.32 11.27
C LYS A 3 20.73 -25.81 11.57
N THR A 4 19.80 -24.92 11.87
CA THR A 4 18.37 -25.21 11.78
C THR A 4 17.86 -24.49 10.55
N ALA A 5 17.83 -25.22 9.44
CA ALA A 5 17.13 -24.82 8.25
C ALA A 5 15.62 -24.86 8.56
N VAL A 6 15.00 -23.68 8.59
CA VAL A 6 13.55 -23.56 8.51
C VAL A 6 13.21 -23.82 7.04
N LEU A 7 12.89 -25.07 6.73
CA LEU A 7 12.23 -25.42 5.47
C LEU A 7 10.77 -24.97 5.62
N LEU A 8 10.46 -23.81 5.02
CA LEU A 8 9.10 -23.40 4.70
C LEU A 8 8.46 -24.52 3.86
N ALA A 9 7.58 -25.28 4.51
CA ALA A 9 6.76 -26.29 3.86
C ALA A 9 5.66 -25.53 3.11
N ALA A 10 5.81 -25.44 1.79
CA ALA A 10 4.74 -25.02 0.89
C ALA A 10 3.50 -25.90 1.12
N PHE A 11 2.49 -25.35 1.79
CA PHE A 11 1.16 -25.96 1.83
C PHE A 11 0.47 -25.71 0.50
N ILE A 12 0.62 -26.69 -0.40
CA ILE A 12 -0.25 -26.84 -1.57
C ILE A 12 -1.62 -27.25 -1.02
N VAL A 13 -2.58 -26.31 -0.96
CA VAL A 13 -3.99 -26.67 -0.81
C VAL A 13 -4.49 -27.17 -2.16
N ALA A 14 -4.94 -28.42 -2.15
CA ALA A 14 -5.43 -29.14 -3.32
C ALA A 14 -6.85 -28.70 -3.72
N ALA A 15 -6.94 -28.13 -4.92
CA ALA A 15 -7.98 -28.22 -5.95
C ALA A 15 -9.48 -28.31 -5.57
N SER A 16 -10.21 -27.37 -6.20
CA SER A 16 -11.46 -27.53 -6.96
C SER A 16 -12.77 -27.05 -6.33
N LEU A 17 -13.08 -25.77 -6.59
CA LEU A 17 -14.26 -25.45 -7.38
C LEU A 17 -13.80 -24.58 -8.57
N ALA A 18 -14.03 -25.09 -9.77
CA ALA A 18 -13.79 -24.38 -11.01
C ALA A 18 -14.66 -23.12 -11.06
N GLY A 19 -14.11 -21.98 -10.66
CA GLY A 19 -14.43 -20.70 -11.26
C GLY A 19 -13.65 -20.63 -12.57
N CYS A 20 -14.23 -21.12 -13.67
CA CYS A 20 -13.67 -20.92 -14.99
C CYS A 20 -13.73 -19.43 -15.33
N SER A 21 -12.81 -18.62 -14.81
CA SER A 21 -12.47 -17.37 -15.49
C SER A 21 -11.86 -17.78 -16.84
N ASP A 22 -12.38 -17.23 -17.93
CA ASP A 22 -11.81 -17.47 -19.24
C ASP A 22 -10.37 -16.96 -19.22
N LYS A 23 -9.40 -17.86 -19.44
CA LYS A 23 -7.98 -17.52 -19.56
C LYS A 23 -7.79 -16.27 -20.44
N LEU A 24 -7.21 -15.22 -19.87
CA LEU A 24 -6.86 -14.02 -20.62
C LEU A 24 -5.44 -14.15 -21.14
N SER A 25 -5.23 -13.75 -22.38
CA SER A 25 -3.94 -13.96 -23.02
C SER A 25 -3.73 -13.00 -24.18
N ASP A 26 -2.52 -12.48 -24.29
CA ASP A 26 -2.08 -11.64 -25.39
C ASP A 26 -0.77 -12.21 -25.99
N LYS A 27 0.04 -11.40 -26.67
CA LYS A 27 1.34 -11.84 -27.20
C LYS A 27 2.41 -12.06 -26.11
N TYR A 28 2.31 -11.41 -24.95
CA TYR A 28 3.36 -11.39 -23.93
C TYR A 28 3.03 -12.25 -22.71
N VAL A 29 1.77 -12.34 -22.33
CA VAL A 29 1.34 -12.91 -21.05
C VAL A 29 0.09 -13.78 -21.18
N THR A 30 -0.07 -14.66 -20.21
CA THR A 30 -1.30 -15.38 -19.93
C THR A 30 -1.66 -15.21 -18.47
N VAL A 31 -2.89 -14.79 -18.18
CA VAL A 31 -3.47 -14.82 -16.84
C VAL A 31 -4.45 -16.00 -16.80
N ASN A 32 -4.10 -17.05 -16.06
CA ASN A 32 -4.88 -18.28 -16.05
C ASN A 32 -6.11 -18.20 -15.13
N GLU A 33 -6.05 -17.38 -14.07
CA GLU A 33 -7.12 -17.22 -13.09
C GLU A 33 -7.07 -15.80 -12.51
N TYR A 34 -8.18 -15.07 -12.60
CA TYR A 34 -8.27 -13.67 -12.11
C TYR A 34 -9.65 -13.23 -11.62
N GLU A 35 -10.70 -14.05 -11.80
CA GLU A 35 -12.03 -13.80 -11.24
C GLU A 35 -12.38 -14.89 -10.22
N GLY A 36 -13.13 -14.53 -9.17
CA GLY A 36 -13.62 -15.50 -8.19
C GLY A 36 -12.53 -16.11 -7.30
N ILE A 37 -11.36 -15.46 -7.23
CA ILE A 37 -10.22 -15.89 -6.40
C ILE A 37 -10.65 -15.93 -4.94
N GLU A 38 -10.30 -17.01 -4.24
CA GLU A 38 -10.55 -17.11 -2.81
C GLU A 38 -9.51 -16.32 -2.03
N VAL A 39 -9.94 -15.33 -1.25
CA VAL A 39 -9.05 -14.44 -0.49
C VAL A 39 -9.45 -14.47 0.97
N GLU A 40 -8.47 -14.67 1.85
CA GLU A 40 -8.70 -14.62 3.29
C GLU A 40 -9.10 -13.20 3.70
N LYS A 41 -10.19 -13.08 4.47
CA LYS A 41 -10.68 -11.80 5.01
C LYS A 41 -9.58 -11.13 5.85
N ALA A 42 -9.50 -9.81 5.77
CA ALA A 42 -8.84 -9.01 6.80
C ALA A 42 -9.88 -8.67 7.87
N GLU A 43 -9.58 -8.95 9.13
CA GLU A 43 -10.48 -8.58 10.24
C GLU A 43 -10.42 -7.06 10.45
N VAL A 44 -11.59 -6.43 10.59
CA VAL A 44 -11.70 -5.02 10.98
C VAL A 44 -12.24 -4.99 12.41
N THR A 45 -11.43 -4.51 13.34
CA THR A 45 -11.83 -4.36 14.74
C THR A 45 -12.46 -2.99 15.00
N GLU A 46 -13.46 -2.92 15.87
CA GLU A 46 -14.03 -1.64 16.29
C GLU A 46 -12.98 -0.80 17.02
N THR A 47 -12.98 0.51 16.80
CA THR A 47 -12.10 1.43 17.54
C THR A 47 -12.49 1.53 19.01
N THR A 48 -11.54 1.16 19.87
CA THR A 48 -11.65 1.20 21.32
C THR A 48 -11.38 2.61 21.87
N GLU A 49 -11.90 2.91 23.06
CA GLU A 49 -11.58 4.16 23.77
C GLU A 49 -10.09 4.28 24.11
N GLU A 50 -9.40 3.16 24.32
CA GLU A 50 -7.96 3.17 24.60
C GLU A 50 -7.15 3.66 23.40
N GLU A 51 -7.53 3.28 22.18
CA GLU A 51 -6.90 3.77 20.95
C GLU A 51 -7.13 5.28 20.77
N ILE A 52 -8.35 5.76 21.07
CA ILE A 52 -8.68 7.19 21.03
C ILE A 52 -7.88 7.94 22.08
N ASP A 53 -7.78 7.42 23.31
CA ASP A 53 -7.01 8.02 24.38
C ASP A 53 -5.52 8.14 24.03
N LYS A 54 -4.94 7.12 23.37
CA LYS A 54 -3.56 7.18 22.88
C LYS A 54 -3.35 8.29 21.86
N VAL A 55 -4.27 8.43 20.90
CA VAL A 55 -4.20 9.49 19.88
C VAL A 55 -4.37 10.88 20.52
N VAL A 56 -5.35 11.04 21.41
CA VAL A 56 -5.57 12.28 22.17
C VAL A 56 -4.34 12.65 22.99
N ALA A 57 -3.78 11.70 23.75
CA ALA A 57 -2.60 11.93 24.57
C ALA A 57 -1.43 12.40 23.70
N ARG A 58 -1.22 11.78 22.54
CA ARG A 58 -0.15 12.16 21.61
C ARG A 58 -0.34 13.55 21.01
N MET A 59 -1.56 13.88 20.58
CA MET A 59 -1.87 15.22 20.08
C MET A 59 -1.67 16.29 21.16
N MET A 60 -1.97 15.95 22.42
CA MET A 60 -1.72 16.82 23.58
C MET A 60 -0.24 16.98 23.92
N GLU A 61 0.66 16.06 23.52
CA GLU A 61 2.10 16.18 23.83
C GLU A 61 2.71 17.46 23.26
N GLY A 62 2.35 17.82 22.02
CA GLY A 62 2.80 19.03 21.36
C GLY A 62 2.30 20.29 22.07
N TYR A 63 1.00 20.34 22.36
CA TYR A 63 0.37 21.45 23.07
C TYR A 63 0.97 21.66 24.47
N VAL A 64 1.06 20.60 25.26
CA VAL A 64 1.60 20.65 26.61
C VAL A 64 3.05 21.12 26.62
N ALA A 65 3.87 20.65 25.67
CA ALA A 65 5.27 21.08 25.54
C ALA A 65 5.38 22.56 25.12
N GLN A 66 4.54 23.01 24.18
CA GLN A 66 4.53 24.39 23.71
C GLN A 66 4.10 25.40 24.78
N HIS A 67 3.22 24.96 25.70
CA HIS A 67 2.63 25.80 26.75
C HIS A 67 3.26 25.59 28.15
N ASP A 68 4.32 24.78 28.27
CA ASP A 68 5.01 24.43 29.53
C ASP A 68 4.03 23.90 30.61
N LEU A 69 3.10 23.05 30.20
CA LEU A 69 2.07 22.47 31.06
C LEU A 69 2.51 21.10 31.62
N PRO A 70 1.89 20.62 32.71
CA PRO A 70 2.08 19.24 33.17
C PRO A 70 1.64 18.20 32.12
N LYS A 71 2.35 17.06 32.03
CA LYS A 71 2.02 15.97 31.09
C LYS A 71 0.64 15.34 31.30
N ASP A 72 0.09 15.46 32.50
CA ASP A 72 -1.23 14.98 32.90
C ASP A 72 -2.33 16.05 32.72
N THR A 73 -2.04 17.14 32.01
CA THR A 73 -3.05 18.16 31.69
C THR A 73 -4.20 17.53 30.89
N PRO A 74 -5.45 17.61 31.38
CA PRO A 74 -6.59 17.06 30.66
C PRO A 74 -6.92 17.90 29.42
N ILE A 75 -7.37 17.24 28.37
CA ILE A 75 -7.97 17.91 27.21
C ILE A 75 -9.27 18.62 27.62
N THR A 76 -9.49 19.81 27.08
CA THR A 76 -10.71 20.60 27.30
C THR A 76 -11.28 21.07 25.96
N ASP A 77 -12.55 21.47 25.95
CA ASP A 77 -13.22 22.00 24.75
C ASP A 77 -12.48 23.22 24.18
N GLU A 78 -11.90 24.05 25.05
CA GLU A 78 -11.09 25.22 24.66
C GLU A 78 -9.83 24.79 23.90
N ILE A 79 -9.08 23.81 24.42
CA ILE A 79 -7.87 23.29 23.75
C ILE A 79 -8.21 22.64 22.40
N VAL A 80 -9.32 21.90 22.34
CA VAL A 80 -9.80 21.30 21.09
C VAL A 80 -10.03 22.36 20.03
N LYS A 81 -10.81 23.39 20.39
CA LYS A 81 -11.22 24.45 19.47
C LYS A 81 -10.06 25.34 19.02
N GLU A 82 -9.10 25.59 19.91
CA GLU A 82 -8.01 26.53 19.63
C GLU A 82 -6.82 25.89 18.94
N THR A 83 -6.63 24.56 19.06
CA THR A 83 -5.39 23.94 18.58
C THR A 83 -5.56 22.57 17.94
N LEU A 84 -6.43 21.71 18.46
CA LEU A 84 -6.42 20.30 18.06
C LEU A 84 -7.34 19.96 16.89
N SER A 85 -8.35 20.78 16.61
CA SER A 85 -9.27 20.52 15.51
C SER A 85 -9.81 21.79 14.88
N ASP A 86 -9.83 21.82 13.55
CA ASP A 86 -10.50 22.86 12.77
C ASP A 86 -12.00 22.58 12.57
N THR A 87 -12.49 21.40 12.99
CA THR A 87 -13.86 20.93 12.68
C THR A 87 -14.67 20.52 13.90
N ALA A 88 -14.05 20.42 15.08
CA ALA A 88 -14.70 20.09 16.34
C ALA A 88 -14.54 21.24 17.35
N ASP A 89 -15.63 21.55 18.07
CA ASP A 89 -15.64 22.57 19.13
C ASP A 89 -15.57 21.96 20.56
N THR A 90 -15.78 20.65 20.70
CA THR A 90 -15.86 19.97 22.00
C THR A 90 -14.99 18.71 22.02
N VAL A 91 -14.55 18.30 23.21
CA VAL A 91 -13.81 17.04 23.41
C VAL A 91 -14.60 15.84 22.90
N GLU A 92 -15.91 15.81 23.14
CA GLU A 92 -16.79 14.74 22.64
C GLU A 92 -16.79 14.69 21.10
N ALA A 93 -17.03 15.83 20.44
CA ALA A 93 -17.05 15.90 18.98
C ALA A 93 -15.69 15.55 18.36
N TYR A 94 -14.60 15.95 19.01
CA TYR A 94 -13.25 15.62 18.58
C TYR A 94 -12.97 14.12 18.69
N ARG A 95 -13.35 13.49 19.81
CA ARG A 95 -13.19 12.04 20.01
C ARG A 95 -14.02 11.22 19.03
N ASP A 96 -15.24 11.68 18.71
CA ASP A 96 -16.07 11.05 17.68
C ASP A 96 -15.46 11.18 16.29
N ASP A 97 -14.80 12.30 15.99
CA ASP A 97 -14.08 12.47 14.73
C ASP A 97 -12.85 11.56 14.65
N LEU A 98 -12.05 11.50 15.72
CA LEU A 98 -10.93 10.57 15.81
C LEU A 98 -11.39 9.12 15.63
N ARG A 99 -12.49 8.72 16.26
CA ARG A 99 -13.09 7.39 16.07
C ARG A 99 -13.37 7.12 14.60
N ARG A 100 -14.09 8.02 13.90
CA ARG A 100 -14.38 7.86 12.47
C ARG A 100 -13.11 7.78 11.62
N GLN A 101 -12.09 8.57 11.94
CA GLN A 101 -10.83 8.56 11.20
C GLN A 101 -10.06 7.25 11.40
N ILE A 102 -10.04 6.72 12.63
CA ILE A 102 -9.40 5.43 12.95
C ILE A 102 -10.17 4.29 12.30
N ASP A 103 -11.51 4.25 12.43
CA ASP A 103 -12.36 3.23 11.79
C ASP A 103 -12.12 3.21 10.27
N LYS A 104 -12.14 4.39 9.63
CA LYS A 104 -11.85 4.49 8.19
C LYS A 104 -10.44 4.02 7.85
N ALA A 105 -9.45 4.31 8.69
CA ALA A 105 -8.08 3.83 8.47
C ALA A 105 -7.99 2.30 8.54
N LYS A 106 -8.65 1.68 9.54
CA LYS A 106 -8.73 0.21 9.67
C LYS A 106 -9.44 -0.42 8.48
N GLU A 107 -10.53 0.19 8.01
CA GLU A 107 -11.24 -0.27 6.80
C GLU A 107 -10.37 -0.18 5.55
N THR A 108 -9.63 0.92 5.37
CA THR A 108 -8.67 1.08 4.26
C THR A 108 -7.56 0.03 4.33
N ALA A 109 -6.91 -0.14 5.49
CA ALA A 109 -5.84 -1.12 5.67
C ALA A 109 -6.32 -2.56 5.39
N ALA A 110 -7.50 -2.92 5.91
CA ALA A 110 -8.12 -4.21 5.62
C ALA A 110 -8.43 -4.40 4.13
N ARG A 111 -8.88 -3.34 3.44
CA ARG A 111 -9.11 -3.36 1.99
C ARG A 111 -7.81 -3.56 1.22
N GLU A 112 -6.75 -2.84 1.56
CA GLU A 112 -5.43 -2.95 0.91
C GLU A 112 -4.85 -4.37 1.07
N LYS A 113 -5.04 -5.00 2.23
CA LYS A 113 -4.68 -6.41 2.47
C LYS A 113 -5.44 -7.37 1.54
N ILE A 114 -6.75 -7.17 1.38
CA ILE A 114 -7.56 -7.97 0.45
C ILE A 114 -7.10 -7.76 -0.99
N GLU A 115 -6.87 -6.51 -1.41
CA GLU A 115 -6.38 -6.17 -2.75
C GLU A 115 -5.02 -6.82 -3.03
N THR A 116 -4.10 -6.74 -2.08
CA THR A 116 -2.76 -7.34 -2.17
C THR A 116 -2.85 -8.86 -2.31
N ARG A 117 -3.55 -9.55 -1.40
CA ARG A 117 -3.72 -11.01 -1.43
C ARG A 117 -4.39 -11.49 -2.72
N ALA A 118 -5.41 -10.77 -3.19
CA ALA A 118 -6.10 -11.10 -4.43
C ALA A 118 -5.14 -10.97 -5.63
N TRP A 119 -4.38 -9.88 -5.66
CA TRP A 119 -3.46 -9.57 -6.74
C TRP A 119 -2.26 -10.52 -6.80
N GLU A 120 -1.67 -10.87 -5.66
CA GLU A 120 -0.61 -11.86 -5.56
C GLU A 120 -1.03 -13.20 -6.16
N GLN A 121 -2.24 -13.66 -5.85
CA GLN A 121 -2.78 -14.88 -6.44
C GLN A 121 -2.92 -14.78 -7.96
N VAL A 122 -3.42 -13.65 -8.50
CA VAL A 122 -3.46 -13.43 -9.95
C VAL A 122 -2.07 -13.55 -10.57
N ILE A 123 -1.09 -12.92 -9.95
CA ILE A 123 0.28 -12.90 -10.45
C ILE A 123 0.91 -14.28 -10.38
N ASP A 124 0.67 -15.05 -9.33
CA ASP A 124 1.13 -16.44 -9.23
C ASP A 124 0.52 -17.33 -10.32
N LYS A 125 -0.73 -17.07 -10.70
CA LYS A 125 -1.41 -17.75 -11.82
C LYS A 125 -1.11 -17.13 -13.19
N THR A 126 -0.20 -16.16 -13.26
CA THR A 126 0.21 -15.49 -14.49
C THR A 126 1.50 -16.10 -15.06
N GLU A 127 1.47 -16.46 -16.34
CA GLU A 127 2.60 -16.97 -17.11
C GLU A 127 3.07 -15.95 -18.14
N VAL A 128 4.33 -15.52 -18.06
CA VAL A 128 4.94 -14.66 -19.08
C VAL A 128 5.47 -15.53 -20.23
N LYS A 129 4.92 -15.33 -21.44
CA LYS A 129 5.38 -15.97 -22.68
C LYS A 129 6.68 -15.34 -23.16
N SER A 130 6.74 -14.01 -23.13
CA SER A 130 7.91 -13.22 -23.48
C SER A 130 7.80 -11.80 -22.92
N TYR A 131 8.93 -11.17 -22.64
CA TYR A 131 8.98 -9.78 -22.18
C TYR A 131 9.12 -8.81 -23.36
N PRO A 132 8.36 -7.70 -23.39
CA PRO A 132 8.64 -6.60 -24.30
C PRO A 132 10.04 -6.05 -24.03
N LYS A 133 10.94 -6.19 -25.01
CA LYS A 133 12.38 -5.92 -24.81
C LYS A 133 12.69 -4.48 -24.43
N ASP A 134 11.97 -3.53 -25.02
CA ASP A 134 12.21 -2.10 -24.80
C ASP A 134 11.70 -1.70 -23.41
N ARG A 135 10.47 -2.11 -23.05
CA ARG A 135 9.92 -1.88 -21.70
C ARG A 135 10.78 -2.54 -20.62
N LEU A 136 11.20 -3.79 -20.80
CA LEU A 136 12.07 -4.45 -19.81
C LEU A 136 13.39 -3.69 -19.60
N LYS A 137 14.03 -3.21 -20.67
CA LYS A 137 15.26 -2.41 -20.55
C LYS A 137 15.02 -1.07 -19.86
N GLU A 138 13.88 -0.45 -20.13
CA GLU A 138 13.49 0.81 -19.49
C GLU A 138 13.33 0.60 -17.98
N VAL A 139 12.58 -0.41 -17.55
CA VAL A 139 12.39 -0.75 -16.14
C VAL A 139 13.72 -1.15 -15.48
N GLU A 140 14.56 -1.97 -16.14
CA GLU A 140 15.90 -2.32 -15.64
C GLU A 140 16.75 -1.06 -15.40
N LYS A 141 16.75 -0.12 -16.34
CA LYS A 141 17.52 1.12 -16.24
C LYS A 141 16.97 2.06 -15.17
N HIS A 142 15.65 2.15 -15.04
CA HIS A 142 15.00 2.98 -14.03
C HIS A 142 15.37 2.48 -12.62
N LEU A 143 15.25 1.17 -12.38
CA LEU A 143 15.63 0.57 -11.11
C LEU A 143 17.12 0.76 -10.81
N GLU A 144 18.01 0.53 -11.78
CA GLU A 144 19.45 0.78 -11.60
C GLU A 144 19.73 2.25 -11.21
N SER A 145 19.11 3.20 -11.90
CA SER A 145 19.26 4.63 -11.59
C SER A 145 18.76 4.97 -10.19
N GLN A 146 17.62 4.40 -9.78
CA GLN A 146 17.05 4.62 -8.45
C GLN A 146 18.00 4.15 -7.35
N TYR A 147 18.54 2.93 -7.46
CA TYR A 147 19.50 2.41 -6.49
C TYR A 147 20.84 3.17 -6.50
N GLN A 148 21.26 3.68 -7.66
CA GLN A 148 22.41 4.59 -7.73
C GLN A 148 22.18 5.90 -6.97
N ASP A 149 20.98 6.46 -7.05
CA ASP A 149 20.65 7.69 -6.33
C ASP A 149 20.53 7.44 -4.82
N TYR A 150 19.95 6.31 -4.40
CA TYR A 150 19.96 5.90 -2.99
C TYR A 150 21.37 5.66 -2.45
N ALA A 151 22.26 5.04 -3.23
CA ALA A 151 23.65 4.87 -2.84
C ALA A 151 24.35 6.22 -2.63
N LYS A 152 24.14 7.18 -3.54
CA LYS A 152 24.68 8.55 -3.42
C LYS A 152 24.13 9.26 -2.18
N GLU A 153 22.83 9.15 -1.91
CA GLU A 153 22.20 9.74 -0.74
C GLU A 153 22.75 9.14 0.56
N ALA A 154 22.98 7.82 0.57
CA ALA A 154 23.64 7.11 1.66
C ALA A 154 25.15 7.41 1.76
N GLY A 155 25.75 8.14 0.82
CA GLY A 155 27.19 8.40 0.76
C GLY A 155 28.03 7.15 0.47
N MET A 156 27.43 6.14 -0.17
CA MET A 156 28.05 4.86 -0.50
C MET A 156 28.27 4.73 -2.00
N GLU A 157 29.32 4.00 -2.38
CA GLU A 157 29.46 3.54 -3.76
C GLU A 157 28.37 2.51 -4.08
N TYR A 158 27.85 2.53 -5.32
CA TYR A 158 26.72 1.70 -5.75
C TYR A 158 26.94 0.21 -5.43
N ASP A 159 28.08 -0.36 -5.80
CA ASP A 159 28.37 -1.78 -5.57
C ASP A 159 28.37 -2.12 -4.07
N ALA A 160 28.91 -1.24 -3.22
CA ALA A 160 28.93 -1.43 -1.78
C ALA A 160 27.53 -1.29 -1.17
N TYR A 161 26.70 -0.40 -1.71
CA TYR A 161 25.30 -0.23 -1.30
C TYR A 161 24.47 -1.47 -1.65
N MET A 162 24.60 -1.97 -2.89
CA MET A 162 23.93 -3.20 -3.33
C MET A 162 24.37 -4.41 -2.51
N GLU A 163 25.66 -4.55 -2.20
CA GLU A 163 26.17 -5.61 -1.32
C GLU A 163 25.57 -5.50 0.10
N ALA A 164 25.49 -4.29 0.65
CA ALA A 164 24.89 -4.05 1.96
C ALA A 164 23.39 -4.43 2.00
N LEU A 165 22.67 -4.22 0.89
CA LEU A 165 21.28 -4.65 0.73
C LEU A 165 21.15 -6.15 0.44
N GLY A 166 22.26 -6.86 0.20
CA GLY A 166 22.24 -8.25 -0.26
C GLY A 166 21.66 -8.42 -1.67
N MET A 167 21.71 -7.36 -2.48
CA MET A 167 21.20 -7.35 -3.85
C MET A 167 22.33 -7.46 -4.88
N THR A 168 22.06 -8.19 -5.95
CA THR A 168 22.93 -8.37 -7.11
C THR A 168 22.26 -7.89 -8.39
N ASP A 169 23.03 -7.64 -9.45
CA ASP A 169 22.50 -7.34 -10.79
C ASP A 169 21.46 -8.37 -11.27
N LYS A 170 21.64 -9.64 -10.87
CA LYS A 170 20.71 -10.71 -11.21
C LYS A 170 19.36 -10.52 -10.51
N GLU A 171 19.38 -10.19 -9.22
CA GLU A 171 18.16 -9.92 -8.45
C GLU A 171 17.48 -8.64 -8.94
N LEU A 172 18.25 -7.60 -9.28
CA LEU A 172 17.71 -6.38 -9.89
C LEU A 172 16.98 -6.69 -11.22
N ARG A 173 17.58 -7.52 -12.09
CA ARG A 173 16.92 -7.97 -13.33
C ARG A 173 15.70 -8.85 -13.06
N GLN A 174 15.70 -9.63 -11.99
CA GLN A 174 14.53 -10.42 -11.60
C GLN A 174 13.40 -9.52 -11.09
N ALA A 175 13.72 -8.47 -10.32
CA ALA A 175 12.78 -7.45 -9.89
C ALA A 175 12.19 -6.69 -11.09
N ALA A 176 13.00 -6.29 -12.07
CA ALA A 176 12.52 -5.68 -13.31
C ALA A 176 11.56 -6.59 -14.07
N LYS A 177 11.88 -7.88 -14.19
CA LYS A 177 10.98 -8.89 -14.80
C LYS A 177 9.71 -9.12 -14.01
N ALA A 178 9.76 -9.04 -12.69
CA ALA A 178 8.57 -9.14 -11.85
C ALA A 178 7.69 -7.91 -12.06
N SER A 179 8.25 -6.70 -12.01
CA SER A 179 7.55 -5.45 -12.32
C SER A 179 6.89 -5.47 -13.71
N VAL A 180 7.60 -5.85 -14.77
CA VAL A 180 6.98 -5.96 -16.10
C VAL A 180 5.92 -7.08 -16.16
N LYS A 181 6.06 -8.17 -15.38
CA LYS A 181 5.00 -9.19 -15.28
C LYS A 181 3.72 -8.61 -14.68
N GLN A 182 3.84 -7.78 -13.65
CA GLN A 182 2.75 -7.06 -13.00
C GLN A 182 2.04 -6.13 -13.99
N GLU A 183 2.81 -5.32 -14.73
CA GLU A 183 2.30 -4.43 -15.79
C GLU A 183 1.51 -5.21 -16.85
N LEU A 184 2.09 -6.26 -17.41
CA LEU A 184 1.45 -7.06 -18.45
C LEU A 184 0.15 -7.73 -17.99
N ALA A 185 0.12 -8.24 -16.76
CA ALA A 185 -1.07 -8.85 -16.18
C ALA A 185 -2.19 -7.82 -15.98
N ALA A 186 -1.84 -6.63 -15.47
CA ALA A 186 -2.80 -5.56 -15.28
C ALA A 186 -3.34 -5.05 -16.64
N GLU A 187 -2.46 -4.84 -17.62
CA GLU A 187 -2.84 -4.36 -18.95
C GLU A 187 -3.82 -5.30 -19.65
N VAL A 188 -3.58 -6.62 -19.65
CA VAL A 188 -4.46 -7.55 -20.36
C VAL A 188 -5.86 -7.63 -19.72
N ILE A 189 -5.95 -7.49 -18.40
CA ILE A 189 -7.23 -7.42 -17.68
C ILE A 189 -7.89 -6.06 -17.95
N ALA A 190 -7.15 -4.97 -17.84
CA ALA A 190 -7.67 -3.62 -18.06
C ALA A 190 -8.20 -3.42 -19.49
N ASP A 191 -7.51 -3.95 -20.50
CA ASP A 191 -7.96 -3.90 -21.89
C ASP A 191 -9.23 -4.71 -22.13
N LYS A 192 -9.38 -5.85 -21.43
CA LYS A 192 -10.57 -6.69 -21.53
C LYS A 192 -11.81 -6.02 -20.94
N TYR A 193 -11.66 -5.36 -19.79
CA TYR A 193 -12.78 -4.83 -19.00
C TYR A 193 -12.93 -3.32 -19.03
N GLY A 194 -12.03 -2.60 -19.72
CA GLY A 194 -12.06 -1.14 -19.82
C GLY A 194 -11.68 -0.46 -18.50
N LEU A 195 -10.63 -0.94 -17.82
CA LEU A 195 -10.19 -0.42 -16.50
C LEU A 195 -9.10 0.65 -16.60
N LYS A 196 -8.70 1.04 -17.82
CA LYS A 196 -7.79 2.17 -18.03
C LYS A 196 -8.52 3.47 -17.71
N PRO A 197 -7.92 4.38 -16.92
CA PRO A 197 -8.59 5.61 -16.53
C PRO A 197 -8.84 6.50 -17.75
N ASN A 198 -10.05 7.05 -17.84
CA ASN A 198 -10.30 8.20 -18.70
C ASN A 198 -9.65 9.46 -18.10
N GLU A 199 -9.75 10.60 -18.79
CA GLU A 199 -9.09 11.83 -18.34
C GLU A 199 -9.59 12.35 -16.98
N GLU A 200 -10.89 12.25 -16.73
CA GLU A 200 -11.48 12.70 -15.46
C GLU A 200 -11.05 11.78 -14.30
N GLU A 201 -11.08 10.47 -14.51
CA GLU A 201 -10.62 9.47 -13.55
C GLU A 201 -9.12 9.64 -13.27
N PHE A 202 -8.33 9.90 -14.31
CA PHE A 202 -6.90 10.11 -14.18
C PHE A 202 -6.57 11.36 -13.36
N GLN A 203 -7.24 12.48 -13.63
CA GLN A 203 -7.03 13.71 -12.86
C GLN A 203 -7.39 13.54 -11.38
N LYS A 204 -8.48 12.83 -11.07
CA LYS A 204 -8.86 12.52 -9.69
C LYS A 204 -7.80 11.67 -8.99
N ALA A 205 -7.31 10.63 -9.66
CA ALA A 205 -6.25 9.80 -9.11
C ALA A 205 -4.95 10.58 -8.89
N LEU A 206 -4.58 11.51 -9.79
CA LEU A 206 -3.42 12.38 -9.58
C LEU A 206 -3.57 13.26 -8.33
N GLU A 207 -4.76 13.78 -8.05
CA GLU A 207 -5.03 14.57 -6.84
C GLU A 207 -4.92 13.71 -5.57
N GLU A 208 -5.42 12.48 -5.63
CA GLU A 208 -5.31 11.50 -4.54
C GLU A 208 -3.84 11.13 -4.28
N TYR A 209 -3.06 10.76 -5.30
CA TYR A 209 -1.63 10.47 -5.14
C TYR A 209 -0.83 11.69 -4.70
N ALA A 210 -1.15 12.89 -5.21
CA ALA A 210 -0.46 14.10 -4.77
C ALA A 210 -0.70 14.33 -3.27
N LYS A 211 -1.93 14.11 -2.79
CA LYS A 211 -2.26 14.20 -1.36
C LYS A 211 -1.58 13.12 -0.53
N GLU A 212 -1.60 11.88 -1.01
CA GLU A 212 -1.01 10.72 -0.33
C GLU A 212 0.49 10.90 -0.15
N TYR A 213 1.21 11.16 -1.25
CA TYR A 213 2.65 11.36 -1.26
C TYR A 213 3.09 12.80 -0.92
N LYS A 214 2.18 13.62 -0.40
CA LYS A 214 2.42 14.99 0.08
C LYS A 214 3.05 15.93 -0.97
N PHE A 215 2.77 15.70 -2.25
CA PHE A 215 3.10 16.66 -3.30
C PHE A 215 2.17 17.89 -3.18
N PRO A 216 2.70 19.12 -3.33
CA PRO A 216 1.88 20.33 -3.26
C PRO A 216 0.77 20.43 -4.34
N ASN A 217 0.94 19.74 -5.47
CA ASN A 217 -0.02 19.69 -6.57
C ASN A 217 0.36 18.59 -7.58
N THR A 218 -0.56 18.29 -8.49
CA THR A 218 -0.41 17.30 -9.56
C THR A 218 0.71 17.64 -10.55
N ASP A 219 1.00 18.92 -10.81
CA ASP A 219 2.09 19.32 -11.72
C ASP A 219 3.47 18.93 -11.18
N LEU A 220 3.68 19.00 -9.87
CA LEU A 220 4.93 18.57 -9.24
C LEU A 220 5.05 17.05 -9.21
N LEU A 221 3.94 16.34 -9.00
CA LEU A 221 3.88 14.89 -9.15
C LEU A 221 4.27 14.46 -10.58
N LEU A 222 3.67 15.08 -11.61
CA LEU A 222 3.93 14.76 -13.01
C LEU A 222 5.34 15.13 -13.51
N LYS A 223 6.06 15.96 -12.76
CA LYS A 223 7.50 16.22 -13.01
C LYS A 223 8.39 15.14 -12.42
N ALA A 224 7.97 14.50 -11.33
CA ALA A 224 8.70 13.44 -10.67
C ALA A 224 8.44 12.08 -11.34
N VAL A 225 7.17 11.82 -11.69
CA VAL A 225 6.71 10.59 -12.33
C VAL A 225 5.99 10.98 -13.62
N THR A 226 6.36 10.39 -14.74
CA THR A 226 5.78 10.80 -16.03
C THR A 226 4.29 10.47 -16.09
N GLU A 227 3.55 11.18 -16.95
CA GLU A 227 2.13 10.90 -17.16
C GLU A 227 1.88 9.44 -17.56
N GLU A 228 2.75 8.86 -18.39
CA GLU A 228 2.65 7.47 -18.83
C GLU A 228 2.78 6.49 -17.64
N GLU A 229 3.78 6.69 -16.78
CA GLU A 229 3.96 5.88 -15.57
C GLU A 229 2.81 6.06 -14.58
N MET A 230 2.29 7.29 -14.43
CA MET A 230 1.11 7.53 -13.57
C MET A 230 -0.14 6.85 -14.13
N ARG A 231 -0.38 6.86 -15.44
CA ARG A 231 -1.51 6.14 -16.05
C ARG A 231 -1.38 4.63 -15.88
N LEU A 232 -0.16 4.11 -15.95
CA LEU A 232 0.12 2.70 -15.70
C LEU A 232 -0.19 2.33 -14.25
N LEU A 233 0.27 3.15 -13.29
CA LEU A 233 0.00 2.97 -11.86
C LEU A 233 -1.52 2.98 -11.56
N VAL A 234 -2.24 3.98 -12.06
CA VAL A 234 -3.71 4.06 -11.90
C VAL A 234 -4.41 2.86 -12.53
N THR A 235 -3.93 2.39 -13.69
CA THR A 235 -4.47 1.20 -14.33
C THR A 235 -4.27 -0.05 -13.46
N GLN A 236 -3.09 -0.19 -12.84
CA GLN A 236 -2.81 -1.30 -11.93
C GLN A 236 -3.72 -1.27 -10.71
N ASP A 237 -3.90 -0.11 -10.10
CA ASP A 237 -4.74 0.02 -8.90
C ASP A 237 -6.23 -0.19 -9.23
N ASN A 238 -6.71 0.32 -10.36
CA ASN A 238 -8.05 -0.01 -10.87
C ASN A 238 -8.24 -1.52 -11.06
N VAL A 239 -7.24 -2.22 -11.58
CA VAL A 239 -7.29 -3.68 -11.78
C VAL A 239 -7.30 -4.40 -10.44
N LYS A 240 -6.41 -4.07 -9.49
CA LYS A 240 -6.38 -4.68 -8.15
C LYS A 240 -7.70 -4.50 -7.44
N SER A 241 -8.25 -3.28 -7.43
CA SER A 241 -9.52 -2.99 -6.79
C SER A 241 -10.67 -3.73 -7.47
N TRP A 242 -10.68 -3.79 -8.81
CA TRP A 242 -11.68 -4.55 -9.57
C TRP A 242 -11.65 -6.06 -9.25
N ILE A 243 -10.46 -6.63 -9.08
CA ILE A 243 -10.28 -8.04 -8.69
C ILE A 243 -10.78 -8.26 -7.26
N ALA A 244 -10.40 -7.40 -6.32
CA ALA A 244 -10.82 -7.49 -4.92
C ALA A 244 -12.34 -7.41 -4.77
N ASP A 245 -13.01 -6.55 -5.53
CA ASP A 245 -14.49 -6.47 -5.56
C ASP A 245 -15.17 -7.76 -6.04
N ARG A 246 -14.42 -8.64 -6.71
CA ARG A 246 -14.91 -9.88 -7.33
C ARG A 246 -14.28 -11.12 -6.73
N CYS A 247 -13.47 -10.96 -5.68
CA CYS A 247 -12.92 -12.09 -4.95
C CYS A 247 -13.99 -12.73 -4.06
N LYS A 248 -13.77 -14.00 -3.73
CA LYS A 248 -14.58 -14.74 -2.78
C LYS A 248 -13.87 -14.71 -1.44
N LEU A 249 -14.42 -13.96 -0.50
CA LEU A 249 -13.86 -13.87 0.85
C LEU A 249 -14.07 -15.16 1.64
N VAL A 250 -12.98 -15.72 2.15
CA VAL A 250 -12.96 -16.90 3.02
C VAL A 250 -12.42 -16.53 4.41
N GLU A 251 -12.70 -17.37 5.41
CA GLU A 251 -12.23 -17.13 6.77
C GLU A 251 -10.69 -17.16 6.83
N ALA A 252 -10.10 -16.21 7.56
CA ALA A 252 -8.67 -16.12 7.72
C ALA A 252 -8.11 -17.26 8.56
N SER A 253 -6.94 -17.76 8.14
CA SER A 253 -6.15 -18.73 8.87
C SER A 253 -5.56 -18.12 10.15
N GLU A 254 -5.16 -18.95 11.12
CA GLU A 254 -4.50 -18.45 12.34
C GLU A 254 -3.18 -17.71 12.03
N GLU A 255 -2.49 -18.12 10.97
CA GLU A 255 -1.24 -17.50 10.52
C GLU A 255 -1.51 -16.09 9.97
N THR A 256 -2.50 -15.95 9.10
CA THR A 256 -2.88 -14.65 8.51
C THR A 256 -3.45 -13.69 9.55
N LYS A 257 -4.16 -14.18 10.58
CA LYS A 257 -4.61 -13.34 11.70
C LYS A 257 -3.44 -12.82 12.54
N ALA A 258 -2.41 -13.63 12.74
CA ALA A 258 -1.22 -13.22 13.47
C ALA A 258 -0.46 -12.13 12.70
N GLU A 259 -0.24 -12.34 11.40
CA GLU A 259 0.38 -11.35 10.50
C GLU A 259 -0.41 -10.03 10.47
N ASP A 260 -1.74 -10.10 10.38
CA ASP A 260 -2.59 -8.91 10.34
C ASP A 260 -2.50 -8.07 11.62
N SER A 261 -2.37 -8.72 12.77
CA SER A 261 -2.28 -8.04 14.06
C SER A 261 -0.95 -7.32 14.28
N GLU A 262 0.14 -7.79 13.67
CA GLU A 262 1.45 -7.15 13.76
C GLU A 262 1.47 -5.86 12.91
N ASP A 263 0.87 -5.87 11.72
CA ASP A 263 0.78 -4.69 10.85
C ASP A 263 -0.09 -3.57 11.45
N GLU A 264 -1.23 -3.90 12.08
CA GLU A 264 -2.09 -2.88 12.73
C GLU A 264 -1.35 -2.09 13.83
N THR A 265 -0.45 -2.75 14.57
CA THR A 265 0.35 -2.08 15.59
C THR A 265 1.43 -1.17 15.00
N ALA A 266 2.00 -1.53 13.85
CA ALA A 266 3.02 -0.73 13.16
C ALA A 266 2.41 0.50 12.45
N GLU A 267 1.22 0.35 11.85
CA GLU A 267 0.52 1.46 11.20
C GLU A 267 -0.01 2.50 12.20
N ALA A 268 -0.56 2.05 13.33
CA ALA A 268 -1.02 2.94 14.40
C ALA A 268 0.13 3.80 14.95
N ASP A 269 1.33 3.25 15.08
CA ASP A 269 2.53 3.98 15.54
C ASP A 269 3.07 4.99 14.50
N THR A 270 2.88 4.70 13.21
CA THR A 270 3.41 5.49 12.09
C THR A 270 2.49 6.66 11.74
N LYS A 271 1.18 6.45 11.65
CA LYS A 271 0.20 7.52 11.38
C LYS A 271 0.15 8.56 12.50
N SER A 272 0.30 8.08 13.73
CA SER A 272 0.49 8.93 14.90
C SER A 272 1.70 9.89 14.77
N LYS A 273 2.76 9.54 14.00
CA LYS A 273 3.90 10.44 13.72
C LYS A 273 3.60 11.50 12.66
N GLU A 274 2.79 11.17 11.66
CA GLU A 274 2.44 12.10 10.58
C GLU A 274 1.48 13.19 11.06
N ASP A 275 0.46 12.82 11.84
CA ASP A 275 -0.53 13.79 12.35
C ASP A 275 0.06 14.70 13.44
N GLY A 276 1.09 14.24 14.17
CA GLY A 276 1.86 15.08 15.10
C GLY A 276 2.70 16.18 14.41
N ASN A 277 2.91 16.09 13.09
CA ASN A 277 3.64 17.11 12.31
C ASN A 277 2.70 18.05 11.54
N ALA A 278 1.41 17.70 11.41
CA ALA A 278 0.40 18.57 10.80
C ALA A 278 -0.03 19.73 11.72
N ALA A 279 0.18 19.61 13.04
CA ALA A 279 -0.08 20.67 14.02
C ALA A 279 1.10 21.66 14.20
N VAL A 280 2.19 21.53 13.41
CA VAL A 280 3.35 22.43 13.45
C VAL A 280 3.63 22.99 12.06
N GLN A 281 2.69 23.78 11.52
CA GLN A 281 3.00 24.81 10.51
C GLN A 281 2.24 26.10 10.80
#